data_AF-A0A928Z5S0-F1
#
_entry.id   AF-A0A928Z5S0-F1
#
_cell.length_a   1.000
_cell.length_b   1.000
_cell.length_c   1.000
_cell.angle_alpha   90.00
_cell.angle_beta   90.00
_cell.angle_gamma   90.00
#
_symmetry.space_group_name_H-M   'P 1'
#
loop_
_entity.id
_entity.type
_entity.pdbx_description
1 polymer ?
#
loop_
_entity_poly.entity_id
_entity_poly.type
_entity_poly.pdbx_seq_one_letter_code
_entity_poly.pdbx_strand_id
1 'polypeptide(L)'
;MIRNLADSKGSIESPVLKRELLTSFLESKHKPNTRRAYEKDLRLFFKALAPDRELTEILIREFLSLPTPKAVQLVVCFKMHQKARGLSDATVERRVSAVKALVYHARAIGLTAITLEDVRSVKIERYRDTTGVDVEVYRQILQTVDTSTLKGKRDSAILRLLWTNALRRNEVVGCDICDFDRTNGRLQILGKGKSNREWVDLARGTSHAIANWLDARETTRPSDPLFVGLDKAHSPGRLAGSSVYRIVRAYSKQAGVEKVMSPHRVRHSAITAALDASNSDYRKVQRLSRHADIRTLQIYDDNRQGHQQEMTDLLEEALG
;
A
#
# COMPACT_ATOMS: atom_id res chain seq x y z
N MET A 1 -58.70 12.51 -29.21
CA MET A 1 -58.18 12.39 -30.59
C MET A 1 -57.06 11.37 -30.56
N ILE A 2 -57.40 10.12 -30.86
CA ILE A 2 -56.50 8.97 -30.92
C ILE A 2 -55.72 9.06 -32.23
N ARG A 3 -54.39 8.89 -32.20
CA ARG A 3 -53.65 8.29 -33.32
C ARG A 3 -52.30 7.71 -32.89
N ASN A 4 -52.25 6.40 -33.04
CA ASN A 4 -51.14 5.45 -33.05
C ASN A 4 -49.77 6.00 -33.47
N LEU A 5 -48.74 5.61 -32.72
CA LEU A 5 -47.40 5.35 -33.21
C LEU A 5 -46.97 3.96 -32.70
N ALA A 6 -47.44 2.94 -33.42
CA ALA A 6 -46.77 1.66 -33.51
C ALA A 6 -46.06 1.60 -34.87
N ASP A 7 -44.86 1.03 -34.84
CA ASP A 7 -44.03 0.59 -35.96
C ASP A 7 -43.31 1.63 -36.83
N SER A 8 -42.06 1.91 -36.43
CA SER A 8 -40.94 1.76 -37.36
C SER A 8 -39.78 1.06 -36.68
N LYS A 9 -39.59 -0.21 -37.03
CA LYS A 9 -38.37 -1.00 -36.79
C LYS A 9 -37.18 -0.21 -37.31
N GLY A 10 -36.33 0.22 -36.40
CA GLY A 10 -35.04 0.83 -36.66
C GLY A 10 -34.20 0.63 -35.43
N SER A 11 -33.52 -0.51 -35.37
CA SER A 11 -32.50 -0.85 -34.39
C SER A 11 -31.41 0.22 -34.40
N ILE A 12 -31.55 1.22 -33.53
CA ILE A 12 -30.43 2.06 -33.13
C ILE A 12 -29.66 1.26 -32.08
N GLU A 13 -28.98 0.20 -32.53
CA GLU A 13 -27.84 -0.34 -31.79
C GLU A 13 -26.74 0.71 -31.86
N SER A 14 -26.77 1.66 -30.92
CA SER A 14 -25.71 2.65 -30.75
C SER A 14 -24.39 1.92 -30.43
N PRO A 15 -23.30 2.15 -31.19
CA PRO A 15 -21.98 1.57 -30.94
C PRO A 15 -21.36 1.95 -29.59
N VAL A 16 -22.02 2.83 -28.83
CA VAL A 16 -21.56 3.40 -27.56
C VAL A 16 -21.82 2.47 -26.35
N LEU A 17 -22.66 1.43 -26.49
CA LEU A 17 -23.04 0.55 -25.36
C LEU A 17 -22.20 -0.73 -25.17
N LYS A 18 -21.18 -0.99 -26.01
CA LYS A 18 -20.26 -2.14 -25.84
C LYS A 18 -18.98 -1.75 -25.07
N ARG A 19 -19.07 -0.92 -24.03
CA ARG A 19 -18.00 -0.95 -23.02
C ARG A 19 -18.21 -2.22 -22.21
N GLU A 20 -17.35 -3.21 -22.42
CA GLU A 20 -17.29 -4.43 -21.62
C GLU A 20 -17.43 -4.06 -20.13
N LEU A 21 -18.35 -4.71 -19.42
CA LEU A 21 -18.71 -4.40 -18.05
C LEU A 21 -17.49 -4.37 -17.14
N LEU A 22 -16.57 -5.32 -17.35
CA LEU A 22 -15.31 -5.37 -16.63
C LEU A 22 -14.47 -4.11 -16.87
N THR A 23 -14.34 -3.67 -18.12
CA THR A 23 -13.60 -2.46 -18.50
C THR A 23 -14.22 -1.22 -17.87
N SER A 24 -15.54 -1.04 -18.00
CA SER A 24 -16.29 0.06 -17.35
C SER A 24 -16.11 0.05 -15.83
N PHE A 25 -16.20 -1.12 -15.20
CA PHE A 25 -15.98 -1.28 -13.77
C PHE A 25 -14.55 -0.91 -13.35
N LEU A 26 -13.53 -1.36 -14.09
CA LEU A 26 -12.14 -1.06 -13.77
C LEU A 26 -11.82 0.42 -14.00
N GLU A 27 -12.35 1.03 -15.07
CA GLU A 27 -12.22 2.47 -15.34
C GLU A 27 -12.80 3.31 -14.20
N SER A 28 -13.92 2.88 -13.59
CA SER A 28 -14.54 3.55 -12.43
C SER A 28 -13.63 3.66 -11.20
N LYS A 29 -12.54 2.89 -11.12
CA LYS A 29 -11.62 2.95 -9.97
C LYS A 29 -10.49 3.93 -10.25
N HIS A 30 -10.44 5.06 -9.53
CA HIS A 30 -9.44 6.11 -9.78
C HIS A 30 -7.97 5.69 -9.58
N LYS A 31 -7.68 4.63 -8.79
CA LYS A 31 -6.31 4.23 -8.45
C LYS A 31 -5.83 3.05 -9.30
N PRO A 32 -4.73 3.18 -10.08
CA PRO A 32 -4.22 2.08 -10.93
C PRO A 32 -3.87 0.80 -10.17
N ASN A 33 -3.42 0.91 -8.92
CA ASN A 33 -3.16 -0.27 -8.08
C ASN A 33 -4.43 -0.95 -7.63
N THR A 34 -5.51 -0.18 -7.36
CA THR A 34 -6.82 -0.73 -7.05
C THR A 34 -7.40 -1.45 -8.25
N ARG A 35 -7.29 -0.86 -9.46
CA ARG A 35 -7.69 -1.51 -10.73
C ARG A 35 -7.04 -2.88 -10.89
N ARG A 36 -5.71 -2.93 -10.86
CA ARG A 36 -4.93 -4.17 -11.01
C ARG A 36 -5.25 -5.21 -9.93
N ALA A 37 -5.45 -4.77 -8.69
CA ALA A 37 -5.80 -5.66 -7.59
C ALA A 37 -7.20 -6.28 -7.77
N TYR A 38 -8.17 -5.47 -8.18
CA TYR A 38 -9.55 -5.92 -8.40
C TYR A 38 -9.63 -6.83 -9.61
N GLU A 39 -9.00 -6.47 -10.72
CA GLU A 39 -8.91 -7.31 -11.91
C GLU A 39 -8.33 -8.70 -11.59
N LYS A 40 -7.19 -8.74 -10.87
CA LYS A 40 -6.58 -10.00 -10.42
C LYS A 40 -7.54 -10.81 -9.54
N ASP A 41 -8.22 -10.17 -8.60
CA ASP A 41 -9.13 -10.85 -7.68
C ASP A 41 -10.37 -11.40 -8.39
N LEU A 42 -10.92 -10.65 -9.36
CA LEU A 42 -12.03 -11.10 -10.19
C LEU A 42 -11.63 -12.29 -11.05
N ARG A 43 -10.46 -12.26 -11.70
CA ARG A 43 -9.92 -13.41 -12.43
C ARG A 43 -9.84 -14.65 -11.55
N LEU A 44 -9.37 -14.50 -10.31
CA LEU A 44 -9.29 -15.60 -9.34
C LEU A 44 -10.66 -16.14 -8.93
N PHE A 45 -11.65 -15.27 -8.75
CA PHE A 45 -13.03 -15.66 -8.45
C PHE A 45 -13.63 -16.47 -9.62
N PHE A 46 -13.59 -15.91 -10.83
CA PHE A 46 -14.18 -16.56 -12.00
C PHE A 46 -13.46 -17.84 -12.41
N LYS A 47 -12.13 -17.92 -12.23
CA LYS A 47 -11.37 -19.17 -12.41
C LYS A 47 -11.78 -20.26 -11.41
N ALA A 48 -12.20 -19.88 -10.20
CA ALA A 48 -12.72 -20.84 -9.22
C ALA A 48 -14.14 -21.32 -9.54
N LEU A 49 -14.95 -20.49 -10.22
CA LEU A 49 -16.29 -20.87 -10.67
C LEU A 49 -16.29 -21.71 -11.94
N ALA A 50 -15.39 -21.38 -12.88
CA ALA A 50 -15.26 -22.04 -14.16
C ALA A 50 -13.77 -22.27 -14.47
N PRO A 51 -13.18 -23.37 -13.96
CA PRO A 51 -11.76 -23.66 -14.11
C PRO A 51 -11.28 -23.70 -15.56
N ASP A 52 -12.13 -24.11 -16.50
CA ASP A 52 -11.77 -24.29 -17.90
C ASP A 52 -12.11 -23.08 -18.77
N ARG A 53 -12.60 -21.98 -18.18
CA ARG A 53 -13.03 -20.78 -18.90
C ARG A 53 -12.18 -19.58 -18.52
N GLU A 54 -11.92 -18.73 -19.52
CA GLU A 54 -11.31 -17.44 -19.29
C GLU A 54 -12.32 -16.41 -18.78
N LEU A 55 -11.81 -15.37 -18.11
CA LEU A 55 -12.63 -14.25 -17.68
C LEU A 55 -13.08 -13.46 -18.92
N THR A 56 -14.35 -13.61 -19.28
CA THR A 56 -14.99 -12.95 -20.41
C THR A 56 -16.24 -12.19 -19.97
N GLU A 57 -16.69 -11.24 -20.77
CA GLU A 57 -17.97 -10.54 -20.55
C GLU A 57 -19.14 -11.52 -20.42
N ILE A 58 -19.14 -12.59 -21.22
CA ILE A 58 -20.16 -13.64 -21.20
C ILE A 58 -20.20 -14.32 -19.83
N LEU A 59 -19.05 -14.76 -19.31
CA LEU A 59 -18.96 -15.42 -18.02
C LEU A 59 -19.40 -14.49 -16.86
N ILE A 60 -19.08 -13.20 -16.96
CA ILE A 60 -19.55 -12.21 -15.98
C ILE A 60 -21.08 -12.08 -16.04
N ARG A 61 -21.66 -11.98 -17.24
CA ARG A 61 -23.12 -11.86 -17.41
C ARG A 61 -23.87 -13.11 -16.97
N GLU A 62 -23.33 -14.30 -17.20
CA GLU A 62 -23.89 -15.54 -16.67
C GLU A 62 -23.99 -15.49 -15.15
N PHE A 63 -22.91 -15.11 -14.46
CA PHE A 63 -22.92 -14.94 -13.00
C PHE A 63 -23.94 -13.87 -12.57
N LEU A 64 -24.02 -12.75 -13.28
CA LEU A 64 -24.93 -11.64 -12.95
C LEU A 64 -26.41 -11.92 -13.26
N SER A 65 -26.69 -12.97 -14.04
CA SER A 65 -28.05 -13.44 -14.36
C SER A 65 -28.55 -14.51 -13.40
N LEU A 66 -27.71 -14.96 -12.46
CA LEU A 66 -28.11 -15.95 -11.46
C LEU A 66 -29.16 -15.37 -10.50
N PRO A 67 -30.04 -16.23 -9.94
CA PRO A 67 -30.84 -15.86 -8.79
C PRO A 67 -29.93 -15.43 -7.62
N THR A 68 -30.31 -14.39 -6.89
CA THR A 68 -29.54 -13.85 -5.74
C THR A 68 -29.08 -14.94 -4.77
N PRO A 69 -29.91 -15.92 -4.35
CA PRO A 69 -29.46 -16.99 -3.45
C PRO A 69 -28.31 -17.83 -4.04
N LYS A 70 -28.33 -18.07 -5.35
CA LYS A 70 -27.28 -18.84 -6.02
C LYS A 70 -25.98 -18.04 -6.13
N ALA A 71 -26.07 -16.76 -6.45
CA ALA A 71 -24.91 -15.88 -6.49
C ALA A 71 -24.24 -15.77 -5.10
N VAL A 72 -25.05 -15.58 -4.04
CA VAL A 72 -24.57 -15.57 -2.65
C VAL A 72 -23.88 -16.89 -2.31
N GLN A 73 -24.50 -18.04 -2.63
CA GLN A 73 -23.92 -19.36 -2.39
C GLN A 73 -22.53 -19.50 -3.04
N LEU A 74 -22.38 -19.10 -4.31
CA LEU A 74 -21.11 -19.19 -5.02
C LEU A 74 -20.01 -18.32 -4.38
N VAL A 75 -20.36 -17.11 -3.94
CA VAL A 75 -19.40 -16.22 -3.25
C VAL A 75 -18.99 -16.79 -1.89
N VAL A 76 -19.94 -17.40 -1.16
CA VAL A 76 -19.66 -18.09 0.12
C VAL A 76 -18.75 -19.31 -0.10
N CYS A 77 -19.05 -20.16 -1.09
CA CYS A 77 -18.21 -21.31 -1.45
C CYS A 77 -16.79 -20.86 -1.83
N PHE A 78 -16.65 -19.81 -2.63
CA PHE A 78 -15.34 -19.22 -2.94
C PHE A 78 -14.62 -18.77 -1.67
N LYS A 79 -15.29 -18.04 -0.79
CA LYS A 79 -14.73 -17.60 0.50
C LYS A 79 -14.24 -18.78 1.36
N MET A 80 -15.00 -19.87 1.43
CA MET A 80 -14.61 -21.07 2.18
C MET A 80 -13.42 -21.80 1.54
N HIS A 81 -13.43 -21.99 0.23
CA HIS A 81 -12.33 -22.61 -0.50
C HIS A 81 -11.01 -21.84 -0.31
N GLN A 82 -11.10 -20.51 -0.33
CA GLN A 82 -9.97 -19.61 -0.10
C GLN A 82 -9.38 -19.72 1.31
N LYS A 83 -10.24 -19.93 2.31
CA LYS A 83 -9.85 -20.20 3.70
C LYS A 83 -9.23 -21.58 3.88
N ALA A 84 -9.79 -22.61 3.24
CA ALA A 84 -9.24 -23.96 3.24
C ALA A 84 -7.81 -24.02 2.66
N ARG A 85 -7.48 -23.09 1.75
CA ARG A 85 -6.12 -22.90 1.20
C ARG A 85 -5.17 -22.13 2.13
N GLY A 86 -5.55 -21.84 3.37
CA GLY A 86 -4.70 -21.16 4.35
C GLY A 86 -4.47 -19.66 4.09
N LEU A 87 -5.31 -19.00 3.27
CA LEU A 87 -5.15 -17.56 3.02
C LEU A 87 -5.66 -16.74 4.21
N SER A 88 -4.90 -15.69 4.56
CA SER A 88 -5.27 -14.73 5.61
C SER A 88 -6.66 -14.10 5.36
N ASP A 89 -7.40 -13.81 6.42
CA ASP A 89 -8.73 -13.16 6.42
C ASP A 89 -8.75 -11.88 5.57
N ALA A 90 -7.73 -11.04 5.73
CA ALA A 90 -7.59 -9.81 4.95
C ALA A 90 -7.48 -10.06 3.43
N THR A 91 -6.84 -11.16 3.03
CA THR A 91 -6.74 -11.53 1.61
C THR A 91 -8.07 -12.03 1.07
N VAL A 92 -8.77 -12.84 1.86
CA VAL A 92 -10.08 -13.39 1.50
C VAL A 92 -11.13 -12.28 1.39
N GLU A 93 -11.25 -11.41 2.39
CA GLU A 93 -12.19 -10.28 2.40
C GLU A 93 -11.90 -9.28 1.28
N ARG A 94 -10.63 -9.03 0.95
CA ARG A 94 -10.28 -8.18 -0.20
C ARG A 94 -10.80 -8.77 -1.52
N ARG A 95 -10.64 -10.08 -1.73
CA ARG A 95 -11.14 -10.76 -2.93
C ARG A 95 -12.66 -10.74 -3.00
N VAL A 96 -13.34 -11.03 -1.88
CA VAL A 96 -14.81 -10.93 -1.79
C VAL A 96 -15.29 -9.49 -2.05
N SER A 97 -14.57 -8.49 -1.54
CA SER A 97 -14.89 -7.08 -1.78
C SER A 97 -14.79 -6.69 -3.26
N ALA A 98 -13.85 -7.26 -4.02
CA ALA A 98 -13.78 -7.04 -5.46
C ALA A 98 -15.03 -7.56 -6.19
N VAL A 99 -15.52 -8.75 -5.80
CA VAL A 99 -16.76 -9.34 -6.35
C VAL A 99 -17.97 -8.48 -5.97
N LYS A 100 -18.11 -8.10 -4.70
CA LYS A 100 -19.17 -7.19 -4.23
C LYS A 100 -19.17 -5.86 -5.00
N ALA A 101 -17.98 -5.30 -5.24
CA ALA A 101 -17.85 -4.05 -5.99
C ALA A 101 -18.27 -4.19 -7.46
N LEU A 102 -17.98 -5.33 -8.11
CA LEU A 102 -18.44 -5.62 -9.47
C LEU A 102 -19.96 -5.73 -9.53
N VAL A 103 -20.58 -6.50 -8.62
CA VAL A 103 -22.04 -6.64 -8.54
C VAL A 103 -22.71 -5.30 -8.25
N TYR A 104 -22.17 -4.52 -7.33
CA TYR A 104 -22.66 -3.17 -7.04
C TYR A 104 -22.63 -2.27 -8.28
N HIS A 105 -21.52 -2.29 -9.03
CA HIS A 105 -21.39 -1.55 -10.28
C HIS A 105 -22.41 -1.99 -11.32
N ALA A 106 -22.55 -3.31 -11.53
CA ALA A 106 -23.53 -3.88 -12.45
C ALA A 106 -24.97 -3.52 -12.08
N ARG A 107 -25.31 -3.53 -10.79
CA ARG A 107 -26.62 -3.11 -10.27
C ARG A 107 -26.86 -1.62 -10.51
N ALA A 108 -25.85 -0.78 -10.28
CA ALA A 108 -25.95 0.67 -10.48
C ALA A 108 -26.25 1.06 -11.94
N ILE A 109 -25.84 0.24 -12.91
CA ILE A 109 -26.14 0.42 -14.33
C ILE A 109 -27.30 -0.46 -14.84
N GLY A 110 -28.06 -1.09 -13.94
CA GLY A 110 -29.27 -1.84 -14.27
C GLY A 110 -29.06 -3.22 -14.90
N LEU A 111 -27.85 -3.80 -14.85
CA LEU A 111 -27.56 -5.11 -15.45
C LEU A 111 -27.88 -6.31 -14.55
N THR A 112 -28.14 -6.10 -13.26
CA THR A 112 -28.50 -7.19 -12.33
C THR A 112 -29.32 -6.67 -11.15
N ALA A 113 -30.15 -7.55 -10.59
CA ALA A 113 -30.83 -7.33 -9.31
C ALA A 113 -30.10 -7.99 -8.12
N ILE A 114 -28.99 -8.69 -8.36
CA ILE A 114 -28.24 -9.40 -7.31
C ILE A 114 -27.77 -8.43 -6.23
N THR A 115 -27.95 -8.84 -4.97
CA THR A 115 -27.32 -8.24 -3.80
C THR A 115 -26.42 -9.27 -3.12
N LEU A 116 -25.28 -8.83 -2.60
CA LEU A 116 -24.32 -9.69 -1.88
C LEU A 116 -24.15 -9.25 -0.41
N GLU A 117 -25.18 -8.63 0.14
CA GLU A 117 -25.20 -8.12 1.52
C GLU A 117 -25.16 -9.27 2.53
N ASP A 118 -25.83 -10.38 2.23
CA ASP A 118 -25.85 -11.60 3.05
C ASP A 118 -24.51 -12.35 3.12
N VAL A 119 -23.56 -12.01 2.24
CA VAL A 119 -22.19 -12.51 2.34
C VAL A 119 -21.53 -11.80 3.52
N ARG A 120 -21.70 -12.35 4.73
CA ARG A 120 -21.14 -11.80 5.97
C ARG A 120 -19.64 -11.63 5.84
N SER A 121 -19.14 -10.44 6.13
CA SER A 121 -17.70 -10.20 6.28
C SER A 121 -17.24 -10.74 7.62
N VAL A 122 -16.08 -11.40 7.64
CA VAL A 122 -15.43 -11.70 8.92
C VAL A 122 -14.89 -10.38 9.48
N LYS A 123 -15.18 -10.06 10.74
CA LYS A 123 -14.44 -9.01 11.44
C LYS A 123 -12.98 -9.44 11.45
N ILE A 124 -12.16 -8.80 10.62
CA ILE A 124 -10.73 -9.05 10.61
C ILE A 124 -10.19 -8.42 11.89
N GLU A 125 -9.89 -9.25 12.89
CA GLU A 125 -8.98 -8.83 13.95
C GLU A 125 -7.64 -8.52 13.28
N ARG A 126 -7.24 -7.25 13.31
CA ARG A 126 -6.05 -6.75 12.63
C ARG A 126 -4.77 -7.12 13.38
N TYR A 127 -4.67 -8.32 13.96
CA TYR A 127 -3.40 -8.78 14.49
C TYR A 127 -2.50 -9.26 13.34
N ARG A 128 -1.89 -8.29 12.65
CA ARG A 128 -0.65 -8.57 11.95
C ARG A 128 0.44 -8.30 12.96
N ASP A 129 1.29 -9.29 13.20
CA ASP A 129 2.59 -9.05 13.81
C ASP A 129 3.41 -8.13 12.87
N THR A 130 3.16 -6.83 13.01
CA THR A 130 3.93 -5.76 12.40
C THR A 130 5.08 -5.35 13.28
N THR A 131 5.31 -6.03 14.41
CA THR A 131 6.36 -5.68 15.35
C THR A 131 7.67 -5.57 14.60
N GLY A 132 8.28 -4.41 14.75
CA GLY A 132 9.50 -4.07 14.06
C GLY A 132 10.71 -4.67 14.76
N VAL A 133 11.83 -4.01 14.55
CA VAL A 133 13.04 -4.08 15.38
C VAL A 133 13.18 -2.81 16.22
N ASP A 134 13.93 -2.86 17.31
CA ASP A 134 14.29 -1.69 18.10
C ASP A 134 15.36 -0.81 17.39
N VAL A 135 15.71 0.30 18.04
CA VAL A 135 16.66 1.31 17.53
C VAL A 135 18.07 0.74 17.39
N GLU A 136 18.51 -0.13 18.31
CA GLU A 136 19.87 -0.69 18.31
C GLU A 136 20.05 -1.69 17.18
N VAL A 137 19.08 -2.59 17.00
CA VAL A 137 19.08 -3.52 15.87
C VAL A 137 19.06 -2.76 14.54
N TYR A 138 18.27 -1.69 14.42
CA TYR A 138 18.28 -0.91 13.18
C TYR A 138 19.59 -0.14 12.95
N ARG A 139 20.26 0.31 14.02
CA ARG A 139 21.60 0.89 13.96
C ARG A 139 22.61 -0.14 13.43
N GLN A 140 22.55 -1.39 13.89
CA GLN A 140 23.38 -2.48 13.37
C GLN A 140 23.12 -2.73 11.88
N ILE A 141 21.85 -2.73 11.44
CA ILE A 141 21.52 -2.83 10.00
C ILE A 141 22.22 -1.72 9.20
N LEU A 142 22.18 -0.47 9.65
CA LEU A 142 22.85 0.64 8.96
C LEU A 142 24.37 0.48 8.94
N GLN A 143 24.98 -0.08 9.98
CA GLN A 143 26.43 -0.31 10.06
C GLN A 143 26.92 -1.39 9.09
N THR A 144 26.06 -2.32 8.66
CA THR A 144 26.42 -3.32 7.65
C THR A 144 26.57 -2.77 6.22
N VAL A 145 26.17 -1.50 6.00
CA VAL A 145 26.19 -0.87 4.68
C VAL A 145 27.59 -0.35 4.36
N ASP A 146 28.26 -0.98 3.38
CA ASP A 146 29.55 -0.49 2.87
C ASP A 146 29.39 0.76 1.98
N THR A 147 29.53 1.93 2.59
CA THR A 147 29.41 3.24 1.93
C THR A 147 30.62 3.63 1.06
N SER A 148 31.65 2.79 0.94
CA SER A 148 32.72 3.00 -0.04
C SER A 148 32.22 2.71 -1.47
N THR A 149 31.27 1.77 -1.61
CA THR A 149 30.70 1.38 -2.90
C THR A 149 29.57 2.30 -3.35
N LEU A 150 29.41 2.46 -4.66
CA LEU A 150 28.28 3.19 -5.26
C LEU A 150 26.93 2.63 -4.79
N LYS A 151 26.82 1.30 -4.71
CA LYS A 151 25.62 0.61 -4.21
C LYS A 151 25.34 0.93 -2.74
N GLY A 152 26.34 0.87 -1.87
CA GLY A 152 26.13 1.12 -0.44
C GLY A 152 25.81 2.58 -0.14
N LYS A 153 26.37 3.55 -0.90
CA LYS A 153 25.96 4.97 -0.80
C LYS A 153 24.47 5.13 -1.08
N ARG A 154 23.97 4.54 -2.19
CA ARG A 154 22.54 4.53 -2.53
C ARG A 154 21.69 3.90 -1.43
N ASP A 155 22.08 2.70 -1.01
CA ASP A 155 21.28 1.89 -0.11
C ASP A 155 21.24 2.50 1.31
N SER A 156 22.34 3.13 1.77
CA SER A 156 22.40 3.89 3.03
C SER A 156 21.41 5.05 3.04
N ALA A 157 21.35 5.83 1.96
CA ALA A 157 20.39 6.93 1.83
C ALA A 157 18.92 6.43 1.87
N ILE A 158 18.63 5.32 1.17
CA ILE A 158 17.29 4.69 1.16
C ILE A 158 16.90 4.22 2.57
N LEU A 159 17.77 3.48 3.25
CA LEU A 159 17.49 2.96 4.60
C LEU A 159 17.27 4.12 5.58
N ARG A 160 18.10 5.15 5.54
CA ARG A 160 17.94 6.35 6.39
C ARG A 160 16.61 7.06 6.16
N LEU A 161 16.18 7.23 4.90
CA LEU A 161 14.86 7.81 4.59
C LEU A 161 13.69 6.96 5.12
N LEU A 162 13.80 5.63 5.05
CA LEU A 162 12.77 4.73 5.59
C LEU A 162 12.65 4.83 7.11
N TRP A 163 13.76 5.03 7.82
CA TRP A 163 13.80 5.10 9.28
C TRP A 163 13.59 6.52 9.81
N THR A 164 14.56 7.41 9.59
CA THR A 164 14.60 8.74 10.22
C THR A 164 13.43 9.63 9.82
N ASN A 165 12.92 9.45 8.60
CA ASN A 165 11.78 10.18 8.09
C ASN A 165 10.52 9.31 8.01
N ALA A 166 10.57 8.06 8.49
CA ALA A 166 9.49 7.08 8.40
C ALA A 166 8.87 6.96 6.98
N LEU A 167 9.59 7.25 5.88
CA LEU A 167 8.97 7.34 4.56
C LEU A 167 8.35 6.01 4.11
N ARG A 168 7.24 6.08 3.37
CA ARG A 168 6.74 4.91 2.65
C ARG A 168 7.67 4.62 1.48
N ARG A 169 7.82 3.34 1.15
CA ARG A 169 8.54 2.87 -0.04
C ARG A 169 8.24 3.67 -1.31
N ASN A 170 6.97 3.94 -1.59
CA ASN A 170 6.55 4.68 -2.79
C ASN A 170 6.93 6.16 -2.76
N GLU A 171 6.99 6.76 -1.57
CA GLU A 171 7.47 8.14 -1.40
C GLU A 171 8.98 8.17 -1.73
N VAL A 172 9.76 7.21 -1.21
CA VAL A 172 11.21 7.10 -1.49
C VAL A 172 11.49 6.91 -2.99
N VAL A 173 10.89 5.91 -3.64
CA VAL A 173 11.19 5.64 -5.05
C VAL A 173 10.57 6.65 -6.00
N GLY A 174 9.60 7.45 -5.54
CA GLY A 174 8.90 8.45 -6.34
C GLY A 174 9.64 9.78 -6.46
N CYS A 175 10.70 10.00 -5.69
CA CYS A 175 11.45 11.25 -5.70
C CYS A 175 12.36 11.40 -6.93
N ASP A 176 12.51 12.63 -7.38
CA ASP A 176 13.47 13.09 -8.38
C ASP A 176 14.63 13.84 -7.70
N ILE A 177 15.72 14.08 -8.42
CA ILE A 177 16.86 14.82 -7.85
C ILE A 177 16.44 16.24 -7.47
N CYS A 178 15.63 16.91 -8.30
CA CYS A 178 15.09 18.24 -8.03
C CYS A 178 14.17 18.32 -6.80
N ASP A 179 13.66 17.19 -6.30
CA ASP A 179 12.87 17.17 -5.07
C ASP A 179 13.75 17.35 -3.82
N PHE A 180 15.07 17.14 -3.92
CA PHE A 180 16.00 17.26 -2.81
C PHE A 180 16.64 18.65 -2.75
N ASP A 181 16.34 19.38 -1.69
CA ASP A 181 16.97 20.64 -1.34
C ASP A 181 18.15 20.36 -0.40
N ARG A 182 19.35 20.26 -0.98
CA ARG A 182 20.59 20.01 -0.23
C ARG A 182 20.91 21.13 0.76
N THR A 183 20.59 22.38 0.40
CA THR A 183 20.92 23.57 1.19
C THR A 183 20.12 23.62 2.49
N ASN A 184 18.79 23.43 2.38
CA ASN A 184 17.91 23.46 3.54
C ASN A 184 17.75 22.09 4.21
N GLY A 185 18.28 21.02 3.61
CA GLY A 185 18.16 19.65 4.13
C GLY A 185 16.71 19.16 4.10
N ARG A 186 16.01 19.36 2.98
CA ARG A 186 14.59 19.00 2.84
C ARG A 186 14.35 18.16 1.59
N LEU A 187 13.28 17.37 1.59
CA LEU A 187 12.86 16.55 0.46
C LEU A 187 11.38 16.76 0.16
N GLN A 188 11.01 17.01 -1.09
CA GLN A 188 9.63 16.95 -1.53
C GLN A 188 9.19 15.50 -1.74
N ILE A 189 8.05 15.13 -1.18
CA ILE A 189 7.46 13.80 -1.36
C ILE A 189 6.01 13.89 -1.84
N LEU A 190 5.59 12.90 -2.63
CA LEU A 190 4.19 12.78 -3.05
C LEU A 190 3.42 11.87 -2.07
N GLY A 191 2.55 12.48 -1.26
CA GLY A 191 1.72 11.74 -0.30
C GLY A 191 0.71 10.79 -0.96
N LYS A 192 0.36 9.70 -0.27
CA LYS A 192 -0.60 8.70 -0.79
C LYS A 192 -1.95 9.34 -1.15
N GLY A 193 -2.26 9.40 -2.44
CA GLY A 193 -3.53 9.91 -2.95
C GLY A 193 -3.61 11.44 -3.00
N LYS A 194 -2.50 12.14 -2.82
CA LYS A 194 -2.38 13.58 -3.05
C LYS A 194 -1.80 13.84 -4.44
N SER A 195 -2.20 14.93 -5.07
CA SER A 195 -1.58 15.46 -6.29
C SER A 195 -0.37 16.34 -5.97
N ASN A 196 -0.37 16.97 -4.80
CA ASN A 196 0.64 17.96 -4.42
C ASN A 196 1.78 17.28 -3.64
N ARG A 197 3.02 17.69 -3.95
CA ARG A 197 4.21 17.34 -3.20
C ARG A 197 4.26 18.17 -1.90
N GLU A 198 4.72 17.56 -0.82
CA GLU A 198 4.92 18.21 0.49
C GLU A 198 6.39 18.13 0.89
N TRP A 199 6.93 19.23 1.43
CA TRP A 199 8.29 19.27 1.97
C TRP A 199 8.36 18.53 3.30
N VAL A 200 9.41 17.73 3.48
CA VAL A 200 9.79 17.17 4.77
C VAL A 200 11.23 17.49 5.12
N ASP A 201 11.45 17.85 6.38
CA ASP A 201 12.77 18.11 6.92
C ASP A 201 13.52 16.80 7.14
N LEU A 202 14.78 16.75 6.72
CA LEU A 202 15.64 15.59 6.83
C LEU A 202 16.60 15.76 8.00
N ALA A 203 16.86 14.67 8.72
CA ALA A 203 17.97 14.63 9.65
C ALA A 203 19.29 14.85 8.90
N ARG A 204 20.26 15.55 9.52
CA ARG A 204 21.58 15.84 8.91
C ARG A 204 22.24 14.61 8.30
N GLY A 205 22.20 13.48 9.01
CA GLY A 205 22.77 12.22 8.52
C GLY A 205 22.06 11.65 7.27
N THR A 206 20.77 11.91 7.12
CA THR A 206 19.98 11.52 5.94
C THR A 206 20.30 12.41 4.75
N SER A 207 20.35 13.73 4.95
CA SER A 207 20.78 14.69 3.93
C SER A 207 22.19 14.39 3.42
N HIS A 208 23.13 14.11 4.33
CA HIS A 208 24.49 13.69 3.96
C HIS A 208 24.51 12.39 3.16
N ALA A 209 23.72 11.39 3.53
CA ALA A 209 23.69 10.14 2.79
C ALA A 209 23.15 10.32 1.36
N ILE A 210 22.11 11.15 1.19
CA ILE A 210 21.58 11.50 -0.14
C ILE A 210 22.63 12.25 -0.95
N ALA A 211 23.28 13.26 -0.35
CA ALA A 211 24.34 14.02 -0.99
C ALA A 211 25.51 13.12 -1.43
N ASN A 212 26.02 12.26 -0.54
CA ASN A 212 27.09 11.31 -0.84
C ASN A 212 26.74 10.36 -1.99
N TRP A 213 25.47 9.95 -2.07
CA TRP A 213 24.96 9.15 -3.19
C TRP A 213 24.96 9.94 -4.50
N LEU A 214 24.47 11.18 -4.49
CA LEU A 214 24.41 12.04 -5.68
C LEU A 214 25.80 12.43 -6.17
N ASP A 215 26.72 12.78 -5.26
CA ASP A 215 28.10 13.15 -5.57
C ASP A 215 28.89 11.99 -6.19
N ALA A 216 28.48 10.74 -5.93
CA ALA A 216 29.07 9.55 -6.52
C ALA A 216 28.49 9.19 -7.91
N ARG A 217 27.52 9.95 -8.43
CA ARG A 217 26.93 9.72 -9.76
C ARG A 217 27.62 10.59 -10.80
N GLU A 218 28.24 9.96 -11.80
CA GLU A 218 29.06 10.64 -12.82
C GLU A 218 28.27 11.56 -13.76
N THR A 219 26.96 11.37 -13.94
CA THR A 219 26.10 12.26 -14.74
C THR A 219 24.66 12.21 -14.24
N THR A 220 24.11 13.38 -13.89
CA THR A 220 22.72 13.50 -13.45
C THR A 220 22.08 14.80 -13.94
N ARG A 221 20.77 14.76 -14.18
CA ARG A 221 19.93 15.93 -14.43
C ARG A 221 18.92 16.09 -13.28
N PRO A 222 18.45 17.31 -12.98
CA PRO A 222 17.48 17.53 -11.91
C PRO A 222 16.20 16.68 -12.04
N SER A 223 15.76 16.40 -13.27
CA SER A 223 14.58 15.57 -13.56
C SER A 223 14.82 14.06 -13.46
N ASP A 224 16.06 13.61 -13.27
CA ASP A 224 16.35 12.19 -13.16
C ASP A 224 15.84 11.65 -11.81
N PRO A 225 15.48 10.35 -11.74
CA PRO A 225 15.08 9.74 -10.48
C PRO A 225 16.17 9.89 -9.42
N LEU A 226 15.75 10.19 -8.18
CA LEU A 226 16.67 10.31 -7.05
C LEU A 226 17.42 8.99 -6.82
N PHE A 227 16.71 7.87 -6.90
CA PHE A 227 17.27 6.53 -6.78
C PHE A 227 17.06 5.73 -8.06
N VAL A 228 18.12 5.12 -8.56
CA VAL A 228 18.13 4.31 -9.77
C VAL A 228 18.60 2.87 -9.50
N GLY A 229 18.21 1.95 -10.39
CA GLY A 229 18.83 0.63 -10.48
C GLY A 229 20.32 0.75 -10.82
N LEU A 230 21.14 -0.19 -10.33
CA LEU A 230 22.58 -0.25 -10.61
C LEU A 230 22.95 -1.50 -11.44
N ASP A 231 21.95 -2.11 -12.06
CA ASP A 231 22.17 -3.30 -12.89
C ASP A 231 22.84 -2.87 -14.20
N LYS A 232 23.99 -3.47 -14.52
CA LYS A 232 24.82 -3.10 -15.69
C LYS A 232 24.15 -3.46 -17.02
N ALA A 233 23.18 -4.38 -17.01
CA ALA A 233 22.55 -4.88 -18.23
C ALA A 233 21.51 -3.91 -18.82
N HIS A 234 21.06 -2.90 -18.08
CA HIS A 234 20.00 -1.98 -18.51
C HIS A 234 20.34 -0.55 -18.12
N SER A 235 19.93 0.43 -18.93
CA SER A 235 20.04 1.84 -18.56
C SER A 235 19.40 2.06 -17.17
N PRO A 236 20.06 2.80 -16.26
CA PRO A 236 19.63 2.90 -14.87
C PRO A 236 18.31 3.70 -14.77
N GLY A 237 17.19 3.00 -14.88
CA GLY A 237 15.86 3.55 -14.66
C GLY A 237 15.55 3.75 -13.17
N ARG A 238 14.43 4.43 -12.90
CA ARG A 238 13.91 4.63 -11.52
C ARG A 238 13.90 3.31 -10.77
N LEU A 239 14.39 3.34 -9.53
CA LEU A 239 14.45 2.17 -8.67
C LEU A 239 13.05 1.57 -8.46
N ALA A 240 12.86 0.31 -8.86
CA ALA A 240 11.60 -0.38 -8.61
C ALA A 240 11.33 -0.55 -7.11
N GLY A 241 10.07 -0.43 -6.69
CA GLY A 241 9.69 -0.64 -5.29
C GLY A 241 10.09 -2.02 -4.74
N SER A 242 10.07 -3.06 -5.58
CA SER A 242 10.54 -4.41 -5.22
C SER A 242 12.03 -4.43 -4.87
N SER A 243 12.85 -3.56 -5.46
CA SER A 243 14.27 -3.42 -5.11
C SER A 243 14.46 -2.87 -3.70
N VAL A 244 13.60 -1.96 -3.23
CA VAL A 244 13.66 -1.48 -1.84
C VAL A 244 13.35 -2.59 -0.83
N TYR A 245 12.44 -3.52 -1.14
CA TYR A 245 12.26 -4.72 -0.30
C TYR A 245 13.52 -5.57 -0.26
N ARG A 246 14.16 -5.80 -1.42
CA ARG A 246 15.39 -6.57 -1.51
C ARG A 246 16.52 -5.93 -0.71
N ILE A 247 16.66 -4.59 -0.77
CA ILE A 247 17.63 -3.81 0.00
C ILE A 247 17.39 -4.02 1.50
N VAL A 248 16.17 -3.75 1.99
CA VAL A 248 15.83 -3.91 3.42
C VAL A 248 16.10 -5.35 3.88
N ARG A 249 15.66 -6.34 3.11
CA ARG A 249 15.83 -7.76 3.45
C ARG A 249 17.31 -8.18 3.46
N ALA A 250 18.09 -7.71 2.50
CA ALA A 250 19.51 -8.04 2.38
C ALA A 250 20.30 -7.52 3.59
N TYR A 251 20.19 -6.23 3.91
CA TYR A 251 20.91 -5.64 5.04
C TYR A 251 20.40 -6.12 6.40
N SER A 252 19.11 -6.42 6.52
CA SER A 252 18.58 -7.03 7.76
C SER A 252 19.17 -8.43 7.97
N LYS A 253 19.23 -9.26 6.91
CA LYS A 253 19.87 -10.58 6.98
C LYS A 253 21.37 -10.47 7.30
N GLN A 254 22.06 -9.52 6.68
CA GLN A 254 23.49 -9.28 6.91
C GLN A 254 23.78 -8.87 8.37
N ALA A 255 22.87 -8.15 9.02
CA ALA A 255 22.95 -7.78 10.43
C ALA A 255 22.49 -8.90 11.40
N GLY A 256 22.22 -10.12 10.92
CA GLY A 256 21.78 -11.23 11.77
C GLY A 256 20.33 -11.15 12.23
N VAL A 257 19.50 -10.27 11.64
CA VAL A 257 18.09 -10.15 12.01
C VAL A 257 17.30 -11.33 11.44
N GLU A 258 16.90 -12.25 12.32
CA GLU A 258 16.09 -13.42 11.95
C GLU A 258 14.71 -13.03 11.41
N LYS A 259 14.13 -11.96 11.97
CA LYS A 259 12.83 -11.44 11.56
C LYS A 259 12.89 -10.94 10.12
N VAL A 260 11.97 -11.43 9.26
CA VAL A 260 11.88 -10.97 7.87
C VAL A 260 11.44 -9.51 7.82
N MET A 261 12.38 -8.62 7.55
CA MET A 261 12.12 -7.18 7.47
C MET A 261 11.57 -6.75 6.11
N SER A 262 10.78 -5.68 6.15
CA SER A 262 10.22 -5.02 4.96
C SER A 262 10.17 -3.50 5.18
N PRO A 263 10.05 -2.68 4.12
CA PRO A 263 9.93 -1.23 4.28
C PRO A 263 8.77 -0.81 5.20
N HIS A 264 7.68 -1.59 5.22
CA HIS A 264 6.56 -1.30 6.12
C HIS A 264 6.91 -1.62 7.59
N ARG A 265 7.65 -2.71 7.85
CA ARG A 265 8.13 -3.04 9.21
C ARG A 265 9.17 -2.02 9.70
N VAL A 266 10.07 -1.57 8.83
CA VAL A 266 11.02 -0.48 9.13
C VAL A 266 10.27 0.80 9.51
N ARG A 267 9.27 1.19 8.71
CA ARG A 267 8.42 2.34 9.05
C ARG A 267 7.67 2.13 10.37
N HIS A 268 7.23 0.90 10.65
CA HIS A 268 6.54 0.60 11.89
C HIS A 268 7.48 0.80 13.10
N SER A 269 8.66 0.20 13.07
CA SER A 269 9.73 0.44 14.05
C SER A 269 10.02 1.92 14.27
N ALA A 270 10.20 2.67 13.17
CA ALA A 270 10.54 4.08 13.25
C ALA A 270 9.46 4.91 13.96
N ILE A 271 8.19 4.58 13.76
CA ILE A 271 7.07 5.26 14.41
C ILE A 271 7.00 4.88 15.89
N THR A 272 7.17 3.60 16.24
CA THR A 272 7.23 3.15 17.63
C THR A 272 8.39 3.82 18.37
N ALA A 273 9.59 3.77 17.80
CA ALA A 273 10.78 4.42 18.37
C ALA A 273 10.61 5.94 18.52
N ALA A 274 9.90 6.59 17.60
CA ALA A 274 9.61 8.01 17.72
C ALA A 274 8.59 8.31 18.83
N LEU A 275 7.60 7.44 19.06
CA LEU A 275 6.70 7.56 20.20
C LEU A 275 7.46 7.33 21.51
N ASP A 276 8.39 6.38 21.55
CA ASP A 276 9.21 6.10 22.75
C ASP A 276 10.08 7.33 23.07
N ALA A 277 10.81 7.84 22.08
CA ALA A 277 11.71 8.98 22.24
C ALA A 277 11.01 10.33 22.51
N SER A 278 9.69 10.40 22.36
CA SER A 278 8.91 11.62 22.56
C SER A 278 7.95 11.55 23.75
N ASN A 279 8.05 10.54 24.61
CA ASN A 279 7.10 10.27 25.70
C ASN A 279 5.64 10.31 25.19
N SER A 280 5.36 9.55 24.12
CA SER A 280 4.02 9.42 23.54
C SER A 280 3.42 10.74 23.03
N ASP A 281 4.24 11.67 22.53
CA ASP A 281 3.73 12.86 21.81
C ASP A 281 3.20 12.48 20.42
N TYR A 282 1.95 12.04 20.40
CA TYR A 282 1.23 11.63 19.20
C TYR A 282 1.19 12.71 18.13
N ARG A 283 1.15 13.99 18.49
CA ARG A 283 1.07 15.08 17.50
C ARG A 283 2.40 15.24 16.76
N LYS A 284 3.54 15.19 17.49
CA LYS A 284 4.87 15.19 16.86
C LYS A 284 5.06 13.97 15.96
N VAL A 285 4.70 12.78 16.44
CA VAL A 285 4.84 11.55 15.65
C VAL A 285 3.85 11.50 14.47
N GLN A 286 2.67 12.09 14.59
CA GLN A 286 1.73 12.22 13.47
C GLN A 286 2.32 13.09 12.37
N ARG A 287 2.97 14.21 12.71
CA ARG A 287 3.68 15.06 11.75
C ARG A 287 4.82 14.31 11.05
N LEU A 288 5.64 13.57 11.80
CA LEU A 288 6.70 12.72 11.24
C LEU A 288 6.15 11.64 10.29
N SER A 289 5.15 10.90 10.73
CA SER A 289 4.58 9.77 9.97
C SER A 289 3.68 10.23 8.82
N ARG A 290 3.07 11.40 8.89
CA ARG A 290 2.00 11.88 7.98
C ARG A 290 0.84 10.90 7.91
N HIS A 291 0.35 10.47 9.08
CA HIS A 291 -0.92 9.75 9.16
C HIS A 291 -2.08 10.74 9.14
N ALA A 292 -3.05 10.51 8.25
CA ALA A 292 -4.24 11.35 8.14
C ALA A 292 -5.12 11.25 9.40
N ASP A 293 -5.20 10.06 9.99
CA ASP A 293 -5.95 9.80 11.22
C ASP A 293 -4.99 9.46 12.36
N ILE A 294 -5.07 10.23 13.45
CA ILE A 294 -4.28 10.04 14.67
C ILE A 294 -4.57 8.69 15.34
N ARG A 295 -5.78 8.12 15.17
CA ARG A 295 -6.13 6.78 15.66
C ARG A 295 -5.24 5.69 15.09
N THR A 296 -4.62 5.95 13.92
CA THR A 296 -3.63 5.03 13.34
C THR A 296 -2.41 4.89 14.24
N LEU A 297 -2.05 5.92 15.03
CA LEU A 297 -0.93 5.87 15.97
C LEU A 297 -1.27 5.17 17.28
N GLN A 298 -2.54 5.15 17.71
CA GLN A 298 -2.97 4.43 18.93
C GLN A 298 -2.69 2.92 18.81
N ILE A 299 -2.82 2.36 17.60
CA ILE A 299 -2.46 0.96 17.29
C ILE A 299 -0.98 0.64 17.61
N TYR A 300 -0.10 1.66 17.62
CA TYR A 300 1.31 1.49 17.96
C TYR A 300 1.57 1.51 19.46
N ASP A 301 0.64 2.08 20.23
CA ASP A 301 0.72 2.25 21.69
C ASP A 301 -0.01 1.14 22.45
N ASP A 302 -1.04 0.52 21.85
CA ASP A 302 -1.85 -0.56 22.44
C ASP A 302 -1.02 -1.78 22.93
N ASN A 303 0.26 -1.87 22.57
CA ASN A 303 1.20 -2.91 23.01
C ASN A 303 2.10 -2.48 24.20
N ARG A 304 1.94 -1.28 24.75
CA ARG A 304 2.71 -0.80 25.90
C ARG A 304 1.96 -1.07 27.20
N GLN A 305 2.61 -1.81 28.10
CA GLN A 305 2.13 -2.01 29.47
C GLN A 305 2.90 -1.08 30.42
N GLY A 306 2.25 -0.61 31.49
CA GLY A 306 2.92 0.13 32.59
C GLY A 306 2.68 1.64 32.64
N HIS A 307 2.10 2.27 31.60
CA HIS A 307 1.82 3.71 31.60
C HIS A 307 0.90 4.15 32.74
N GLN A 308 -0.01 3.29 33.19
CA GLN A 308 -0.88 3.62 34.31
C GLN A 308 -0.07 3.84 35.60
N GLN A 309 0.89 2.95 35.91
CA GLN A 309 1.69 3.04 37.12
C GLN A 309 2.63 4.24 37.05
N GLU A 310 3.34 4.41 35.94
CA GLU A 310 4.20 5.58 35.70
C GLU A 310 3.43 6.91 35.87
N MET A 311 2.22 7.00 35.30
CA MET A 311 1.39 8.20 35.44
C MET A 311 0.85 8.36 36.87
N THR A 312 0.59 7.27 37.58
CA THR A 312 0.16 7.34 38.98
C THR A 312 1.30 7.85 39.85
N ASP A 313 2.51 7.33 39.67
CA ASP A 313 3.71 7.74 40.42
C ASP A 313 4.07 9.20 40.13
N LEU A 314 4.00 9.65 38.87
CA LEU A 314 4.20 11.06 38.49
C LEU A 314 3.16 12.01 39.11
N LEU A 315 1.91 11.56 39.25
CA LEU A 315 0.87 12.36 39.89
C LEU A 315 1.07 12.42 41.40
N GLU A 316 1.55 11.34 42.02
CA GLU A 316 1.91 11.32 43.45
C GLU A 316 3.09 12.26 43.73
N GLU A 317 4.16 12.19 42.93
CA GLU A 317 5.31 13.11 43.03
C GLU A 317 4.90 14.59 42.85
N ALA A 318 3.88 14.86 42.03
CA ALA A 318 3.36 16.21 41.84
C ALA A 318 2.56 16.74 43.04
N LEU A 319 2.13 15.86 43.95
CA LEU A 319 1.40 16.23 45.17
C LEU A 319 2.33 16.53 46.36
N GLY A 320 3.61 16.13 46.30
CA GLY A 320 4.63 16.50 47.30
C GLY A 320 5.44 15.33 47.82
#